data_AF-A0A1F9KN37-F1
#
_entry.id   AF-A0A1F9KN37-F1
#
_cell.length_a   1.000
_cell.length_b   1.000
_cell.length_c   1.000
_cell.angle_alpha   90.00
_cell.angle_beta   90.00
_cell.angle_gamma   90.00
#
_symmetry.space_group_name_H-M   'P 1'
#
loop_
_entity.id
_entity.type
_entity.pdbx_description
1 polymer ?
#
loop_
_entity_poly.entity_id
_entity_poly.type
_entity_poly.pdbx_seq_one_letter_code
_entity_poly.pdbx_strand_id
1 'polypeptide(L)'
;MSGSLRHAWDYLSAELWEPLASFSTRDTAAPPDLFSDLFAAADEFLSPHPTDMELEEARNDPEKARERFLALKGTDFANESAIVHFLEEVRDIIVDYEIPGFEDLYKRLLRDVLRKFNLRYRLDEPFTLRFLLPGSFTNLYGELQRLNTSNSHLASLLADFEHAFDRYSRSQTESDLRTCIANASKYAEGLAGLTCGVSGTLGDLCKKLKDWPHATIRESLSRLYGFCSNYPNIRHAGNPKGVLRPLAARDATALSVLLIAFSGYLSPHVDERFVLGV
;
A
#
# COMPACT_ATOMS: atom_id res chain seq x y z
N MET A 1 6.96 -1.59 -8.06
CA MET A 1 6.59 -0.20 -7.74
C MET A 1 5.70 -0.25 -6.52
N SER A 2 6.11 0.40 -5.43
CA SER A 2 5.21 0.65 -4.29
C SER A 2 4.11 1.60 -4.74
N GLY A 3 2.84 1.33 -4.42
CA GLY A 3 1.72 2.24 -4.70
C GLY A 3 1.72 3.51 -3.82
N SER A 4 2.91 4.08 -3.58
CA SER A 4 3.19 5.20 -2.68
C SER A 4 3.53 6.47 -3.47
N LEU A 5 3.12 7.61 -2.92
CA LEU A 5 3.37 8.94 -3.48
C LEU A 5 4.85 9.29 -3.50
N ARG A 6 5.65 8.89 -2.50
CA ARG A 6 7.11 9.10 -2.51
C ARG A 6 7.79 8.53 -3.76
N HIS A 7 7.32 7.38 -4.25
CA HIS A 7 7.89 6.76 -5.46
C HIS A 7 7.30 7.33 -6.75
N ALA A 8 6.06 7.81 -6.69
CA ALA A 8 5.37 8.40 -7.83
C ALA A 8 5.70 9.89 -8.06
N TRP A 9 6.30 10.55 -7.07
CA TRP A 9 6.57 11.99 -7.06
C TRP A 9 7.30 12.48 -8.32
N ASP A 10 8.35 11.77 -8.73
CA ASP A 10 9.17 12.13 -9.89
C ASP A 10 8.34 12.16 -11.20
N TYR A 11 7.23 11.43 -11.25
CA TYR A 11 6.30 11.41 -12.38
C TYR A 11 5.22 12.50 -12.29
N LEU A 12 4.99 13.09 -11.12
CA LEU A 12 3.99 14.15 -10.95
C LEU A 12 4.35 15.41 -11.71
N SER A 13 5.64 15.65 -11.98
CA SER A 13 6.07 16.74 -12.85
C SER A 13 5.33 16.70 -14.19
N ALA A 14 5.45 15.61 -14.95
CA ALA A 14 4.84 15.50 -16.27
C ALA A 14 3.30 15.27 -16.24
N GLU A 15 2.78 14.65 -15.18
CA GLU A 15 1.40 14.16 -15.13
C GLU A 15 0.43 15.09 -14.38
N LEU A 16 0.96 15.96 -13.52
CA LEU A 16 0.18 16.85 -12.66
C LEU A 16 0.64 18.30 -12.81
N TRP A 17 1.92 18.58 -12.53
CA TRP A 17 2.42 19.96 -12.38
C TRP A 17 2.54 20.69 -13.71
N GLU A 18 3.14 20.06 -14.72
CA GLU A 18 3.26 20.61 -16.07
C GLU A 18 1.91 20.83 -16.76
N PRO A 19 0.95 19.88 -16.73
CA PRO A 19 -0.40 20.11 -17.24
C PRO A 19 -1.16 21.22 -16.49
N LEU A 20 -0.95 21.35 -15.17
CA LEU A 20 -1.56 22.43 -14.38
C LEU A 20 -0.99 23.79 -14.76
N ALA A 21 0.34 23.91 -14.87
CA ALA A 21 1.03 25.15 -15.28
C ALA A 21 0.73 25.55 -16.74
N SER A 22 0.38 24.60 -17.59
CA SER A 22 -0.01 24.84 -18.98
C SER A 22 -1.49 25.21 -19.13
N PHE A 23 -2.23 25.39 -18.03
CA PHE A 23 -3.64 25.76 -18.09
C PHE A 23 -3.82 27.13 -18.74
N SER A 24 -4.68 27.18 -19.74
CA SER A 24 -5.11 28.42 -20.38
C SER A 24 -6.53 28.28 -20.91
N THR A 25 -7.36 29.26 -20.62
CA THR A 25 -8.64 29.49 -21.29
C THR A 25 -8.54 30.72 -22.18
N ARG A 26 -9.66 31.18 -22.75
CA ARG A 26 -9.69 32.35 -23.62
C ARG A 26 -9.22 33.63 -22.91
N ASP A 27 -9.54 33.76 -21.62
CA ASP A 27 -9.39 35.00 -20.86
C ASP A 27 -8.53 34.86 -19.59
N THR A 28 -8.11 33.63 -19.25
CA THR A 28 -7.27 33.34 -18.08
C THR A 28 -6.18 32.33 -18.42
N ALA A 29 -5.03 32.43 -17.75
CA ALA A 29 -3.95 31.45 -17.81
C ALA A 29 -3.53 31.07 -16.39
N ALA A 30 -2.75 30.00 -16.26
CA ALA A 30 -2.10 29.66 -15.00
C ALA A 30 -1.29 30.86 -14.49
N PRO A 31 -1.31 31.12 -13.17
CA PRO A 31 -0.63 32.27 -12.60
C PRO A 31 0.89 32.11 -12.75
N PRO A 32 1.63 33.18 -13.08
CA PRO A 32 3.08 33.12 -13.24
C PRO A 32 3.78 32.69 -11.95
N ASP A 33 3.20 33.05 -10.79
CA ASP A 33 3.76 32.76 -9.47
C ASP A 33 3.34 31.40 -8.90
N LEU A 34 2.65 30.55 -9.69
CA LEU A 34 2.17 29.22 -9.26
C LEU A 34 3.26 28.42 -8.55
N PHE A 35 4.43 28.30 -9.18
CA PHE A 35 5.52 27.51 -8.60
C PHE A 35 6.20 28.19 -7.42
N SER A 36 6.14 29.51 -7.32
CA SER A 36 6.62 30.24 -6.14
C SER A 36 5.76 29.90 -4.92
N ASP A 37 4.43 29.92 -5.08
CA ASP A 37 3.49 29.60 -4.01
C ASP A 37 3.53 28.09 -3.66
N LEU A 38 3.62 27.21 -4.67
CA LEU A 38 3.77 25.77 -4.45
C LEU A 38 5.07 25.41 -3.72
N PHE A 39 6.20 26.02 -4.09
CA PHE A 39 7.48 25.75 -3.45
C PHE A 39 7.53 26.32 -2.03
N ALA A 40 6.95 27.49 -1.80
CA ALA A 40 6.82 28.06 -0.46
C ALA A 40 5.97 27.17 0.45
N ALA A 41 4.81 26.68 -0.03
CA ALA A 41 3.98 25.76 0.74
C ALA A 41 4.65 24.40 0.98
N ALA A 42 5.48 23.92 0.05
CA ALA A 42 6.18 22.66 0.21
C ALA A 42 7.17 22.68 1.39
N ASP A 43 7.74 23.83 1.76
CA ASP A 43 8.72 23.98 2.84
C ASP A 43 8.29 23.27 4.14
N GLU A 44 7.04 23.46 4.57
CA GLU A 44 6.49 22.89 5.80
C GLU A 44 6.46 21.33 5.80
N PHE A 45 6.58 20.72 4.63
CA PHE A 45 6.48 19.27 4.43
C PHE A 45 7.83 18.61 4.11
N LEU A 46 8.88 19.40 3.89
CA LEU A 46 10.21 18.93 3.50
C LEU A 46 11.11 18.61 4.71
N SER A 47 12.05 17.69 4.51
CA SER A 47 13.07 17.34 5.49
C SER A 47 14.31 16.79 4.76
N PRO A 48 15.39 17.58 4.60
CA PRO A 48 15.59 18.91 5.20
C PRO A 48 14.73 20.01 4.56
N HIS A 49 14.47 21.07 5.32
CA HIS A 49 13.81 22.27 4.82
C HIS A 49 14.77 23.02 3.87
N PRO A 50 14.27 23.67 2.81
CA PRO A 50 15.00 24.70 2.08
C PRO A 50 15.61 25.77 3.00
N THR A 51 16.71 26.37 2.58
CA THR A 51 17.31 27.50 3.30
C THR A 51 16.52 28.79 3.08
N ASP A 52 16.58 29.73 4.03
CA ASP A 52 15.94 31.06 3.89
C ASP A 52 16.33 31.77 2.59
N MET A 53 17.60 31.61 2.18
CA MET A 53 18.12 32.17 0.93
C MET A 53 17.47 31.52 -0.30
N GLU A 54 17.21 30.22 -0.26
CA GLU A 54 16.52 29.51 -1.34
C GLU A 54 15.05 29.93 -1.42
N LEU A 55 14.36 30.06 -0.28
CA LEU A 55 12.97 30.52 -0.25
C LEU A 55 12.84 31.96 -0.78
N GLU A 56 13.72 32.87 -0.36
CA GLU A 56 13.71 34.26 -0.81
C GLU A 56 14.03 34.38 -2.31
N GLU A 57 14.95 33.57 -2.83
CA GLU A 57 15.25 33.56 -4.26
C GLU A 57 14.09 33.01 -5.09
N ALA A 58 13.44 31.93 -4.64
CA ALA A 58 12.27 31.36 -5.31
C ALA A 58 11.09 32.35 -5.32
N ARG A 59 10.90 33.10 -4.22
CA ARG A 59 9.85 34.12 -4.13
C ARG A 59 10.04 35.27 -5.13
N ASN A 60 11.28 35.61 -5.46
CA ASN A 60 11.62 36.74 -6.33
C ASN A 60 11.80 36.33 -7.81
N ASP A 61 11.88 35.04 -8.12
CA ASP A 61 12.16 34.51 -9.47
C ASP A 61 11.31 33.25 -9.76
N PRO A 62 10.16 33.40 -10.43
CA PRO A 62 9.23 32.29 -10.69
C PRO A 62 9.82 31.13 -11.50
N GLU A 63 10.79 31.40 -12.37
CA GLU A 63 11.45 30.34 -13.15
C GLU A 63 12.36 29.50 -12.23
N LYS A 64 13.08 30.12 -11.29
CA LYS A 64 13.85 29.38 -10.29
C LYS A 64 12.96 28.61 -9.32
N ALA A 65 11.83 29.18 -8.92
CA ALA A 65 10.86 28.46 -8.10
C ALA A 65 10.36 27.19 -8.82
N ARG A 66 10.03 27.32 -10.11
CA ARG A 66 9.64 26.19 -10.95
C ARG A 66 10.74 25.14 -11.06
N GLU A 67 11.98 25.54 -11.37
CA GLU A 67 13.11 24.62 -11.46
C GLU A 67 13.30 23.84 -10.15
N ARG A 68 13.25 24.53 -9.00
CA ARG A 68 13.41 23.92 -7.68
C ARG A 68 12.27 22.99 -7.33
N PHE A 69 11.03 23.44 -7.51
CA PHE A 69 9.85 22.63 -7.22
C PHE A 69 9.82 21.34 -8.03
N LEU A 70 10.12 21.43 -9.33
CA LEU A 70 10.15 20.26 -10.21
C LEU A 70 11.38 19.35 -9.98
N ALA A 71 12.43 19.87 -9.34
CA ALA A 71 13.60 19.09 -8.92
C ALA A 71 13.40 18.36 -7.58
N LEU A 72 12.37 18.71 -6.80
CA LEU A 72 12.02 17.98 -5.58
C LEU A 72 11.79 16.50 -5.91
N LYS A 73 12.32 15.63 -5.07
CA LYS A 73 12.09 14.19 -5.09
C LYS A 73 11.12 13.83 -3.99
N GLY A 74 10.41 12.72 -4.18
CA GLY A 74 9.54 12.21 -3.12
C GLY A 74 10.29 11.86 -1.84
N THR A 75 11.60 11.63 -1.90
CA THR A 75 12.48 11.44 -0.72
C THR A 75 12.73 12.71 0.09
N ASP A 76 12.55 13.89 -0.51
CA ASP A 76 12.85 15.17 0.12
C ASP A 76 11.75 15.58 1.12
N PHE A 77 10.56 14.98 1.00
CA PHE A 77 9.49 15.10 1.99
C PHE A 77 9.82 14.34 3.28
N ALA A 78 9.33 14.83 4.42
CA ALA A 78 9.54 14.21 5.72
C ALA A 78 9.01 12.77 5.83
N ASN A 79 7.82 12.51 5.29
CA ASN A 79 7.17 11.19 5.22
C ASN A 79 6.12 11.19 4.11
N GLU A 80 5.48 10.05 3.88
CA GLU A 80 4.42 9.96 2.86
C GLU A 80 3.22 10.85 3.25
N SER A 81 2.84 10.89 4.53
CA SER A 81 1.74 11.74 5.01
C SER A 81 2.02 13.22 4.75
N ALA A 82 3.27 13.66 4.78
CA ALA A 82 3.67 15.01 4.40
C ALA A 82 3.36 15.31 2.93
N ILE A 83 3.59 14.36 2.01
CA ILE A 83 3.18 14.51 0.59
C ILE A 83 1.65 14.57 0.48
N VAL A 84 0.95 13.72 1.22
CA VAL A 84 -0.53 13.71 1.22
C VAL A 84 -1.08 15.07 1.65
N HIS A 85 -0.60 15.60 2.78
CA HIS A 85 -1.03 16.90 3.29
C HIS A 85 -0.64 18.04 2.37
N PHE A 86 0.58 18.03 1.82
CA PHE A 86 0.98 19.00 0.80
C PHE A 86 0.01 19.01 -0.39
N LEU A 87 -0.30 17.84 -0.96
CA LEU A 87 -1.25 17.75 -2.07
C LEU A 87 -2.66 18.22 -1.70
N GLU A 88 -3.08 18.06 -0.45
CA GLU A 88 -4.35 18.62 0.04
C GLU A 88 -4.29 20.15 0.15
N GLU A 89 -3.19 20.70 0.66
CA GLU A 89 -2.97 22.14 0.85
C GLU A 89 -2.83 22.89 -0.48
N VAL A 90 -2.24 22.25 -1.50
CA VAL A 90 -2.14 22.81 -2.85
C VAL A 90 -3.51 23.21 -3.41
N ARG A 91 -4.60 22.55 -3.00
CA ARG A 91 -5.94 22.99 -3.38
C ARG A 91 -6.22 24.41 -2.92
N ASP A 92 -5.88 24.75 -1.69
CA ASP A 92 -6.24 26.04 -1.11
C ASP A 92 -5.52 27.16 -1.87
N ILE A 93 -4.25 26.95 -2.21
CA ILE A 93 -3.47 27.83 -3.12
C ILE A 93 -4.17 27.98 -4.48
N ILE A 94 -4.63 26.86 -5.06
CA ILE A 94 -5.29 26.87 -6.37
C ILE A 94 -6.63 27.61 -6.34
N VAL A 95 -7.39 27.49 -5.24
CA VAL A 95 -8.67 28.17 -5.04
C VAL A 95 -8.46 29.68 -4.87
N ASP A 96 -7.39 30.10 -4.19
CA ASP A 96 -7.08 31.51 -3.92
C ASP A 96 -6.81 32.34 -5.18
N TYR A 97 -6.40 31.73 -6.29
CA TYR A 97 -6.27 32.44 -7.56
C TYR A 97 -7.61 32.82 -8.20
N GLU A 98 -8.73 32.26 -7.74
CA GLU A 98 -10.09 32.51 -8.26
C GLU A 98 -10.23 32.28 -9.78
N ILE A 99 -9.40 31.39 -10.36
CA ILE A 99 -9.41 31.10 -11.79
C ILE A 99 -10.48 30.04 -12.11
N PRO A 100 -11.49 30.35 -12.96
CA PRO A 100 -12.55 29.40 -13.28
C PRO A 100 -12.03 28.09 -13.89
N GLY A 101 -12.42 26.96 -13.29
CA GLY A 101 -12.07 25.61 -13.74
C GLY A 101 -10.67 25.13 -13.35
N PHE A 102 -9.87 25.95 -12.66
CA PHE A 102 -8.50 25.59 -12.27
C PHE A 102 -8.48 24.53 -11.15
N GLU A 103 -9.34 24.69 -10.13
CA GLU A 103 -9.55 23.66 -9.09
C GLU A 103 -10.03 22.34 -9.70
N ASP A 104 -10.98 22.38 -10.64
CA ASP A 104 -11.51 21.19 -11.31
C ASP A 104 -10.44 20.47 -12.13
N LEU A 105 -9.56 21.22 -12.80
CA LEU A 105 -8.40 20.68 -13.49
C LEU A 105 -7.49 19.94 -12.52
N TYR A 106 -7.14 20.57 -11.39
CA TYR A 106 -6.28 19.96 -10.38
C TYR A 106 -6.88 18.67 -9.81
N LYS A 107 -8.15 18.71 -9.41
CA LYS A 107 -8.92 17.52 -8.96
C LYS A 107 -8.86 16.39 -9.97
N ARG A 108 -9.03 16.71 -11.26
CA ARG A 108 -9.01 15.72 -12.34
C ARG A 108 -7.63 15.11 -12.53
N LEU A 109 -6.59 15.95 -12.66
CA LEU A 109 -5.21 15.49 -12.84
C LEU A 109 -4.76 14.61 -11.66
N LEU A 110 -5.05 15.02 -10.43
CA LEU A 110 -4.71 14.23 -9.25
C LEU A 110 -5.45 12.89 -9.25
N ARG A 111 -6.75 12.85 -9.57
CA ARG A 111 -7.50 11.58 -9.72
C ARG A 111 -6.90 10.68 -10.79
N ASP A 112 -6.47 11.25 -11.92
CA ASP A 112 -5.88 10.52 -13.03
C ASP A 112 -4.53 9.92 -12.64
N VAL A 113 -3.67 10.68 -11.95
CA VAL A 113 -2.40 10.21 -11.37
C VAL A 113 -2.63 9.07 -10.38
N LEU A 114 -3.54 9.25 -9.41
CA LEU A 114 -3.83 8.23 -8.39
C LEU A 114 -4.23 6.90 -9.04
N ARG A 115 -5.05 6.95 -10.09
CA ARG A 115 -5.46 5.76 -10.85
C ARG A 115 -4.31 5.20 -11.70
N LYS A 116 -3.62 6.05 -12.45
CA LYS A 116 -2.56 5.67 -13.41
C LYS A 116 -1.42 4.93 -12.72
N PHE A 117 -0.99 5.41 -11.57
CA PHE A 117 0.09 4.80 -10.79
C PHE A 117 -0.42 3.79 -9.75
N ASN A 118 -1.72 3.45 -9.78
CA ASN A 118 -2.37 2.54 -8.83
C ASN A 118 -2.01 2.88 -7.37
N LEU A 119 -2.09 4.17 -7.05
CA LEU A 119 -1.76 4.68 -5.73
C LEU A 119 -2.85 4.29 -4.74
N ARG A 120 -2.42 4.10 -3.50
CA ARG A 120 -3.25 3.67 -2.37
C ARG A 120 -4.24 4.72 -1.85
N TYR A 121 -4.50 5.78 -2.60
CA TYR A 121 -5.34 6.88 -2.19
C TYR A 121 -6.50 7.08 -3.17
N ARG A 122 -7.60 7.62 -2.67
CA ARG A 122 -8.69 8.18 -3.48
C ARG A 122 -8.95 9.61 -3.03
N LEU A 123 -9.19 10.49 -3.98
CA LEU A 123 -9.62 11.85 -3.71
C LEU A 123 -11.14 11.88 -3.43
N ASP A 124 -11.53 12.16 -2.19
CA ASP A 124 -12.89 12.36 -1.72
C ASP A 124 -13.21 13.87 -1.58
N GLU A 125 -14.49 14.25 -1.57
CA GLU A 125 -14.93 15.64 -1.33
C GLU A 125 -14.96 15.93 0.19
N PRO A 126 -14.63 17.16 0.65
CA PRO A 126 -14.44 18.40 -0.13
C PRO A 126 -13.08 18.54 -0.83
N PHE A 127 -12.02 17.86 -0.36
CA PHE A 127 -10.77 17.53 -1.07
C PHE A 127 -9.85 16.80 -0.09
N THR A 128 -10.01 15.48 0.03
CA THR A 128 -9.23 14.70 0.99
C THR A 128 -8.72 13.42 0.34
N LEU A 129 -7.42 13.17 0.45
CA LEU A 129 -6.77 11.97 -0.02
C LEU A 129 -6.97 10.84 1.00
N ARG A 130 -8.04 10.08 0.82
CA ARG A 130 -8.37 8.96 1.69
C ARG A 130 -7.52 7.74 1.35
N PHE A 131 -6.76 7.28 2.34
CA PHE A 131 -6.06 5.99 2.28
C PHE A 131 -7.05 4.82 2.13
N LEU A 132 -6.77 3.92 1.19
CA LEU A 132 -7.65 2.82 0.83
C LEU A 132 -7.17 1.50 1.46
N LEU A 133 -8.12 0.68 1.90
CA LEU A 133 -7.84 -0.64 2.47
C LEU A 133 -7.01 -1.56 1.55
N PRO A 134 -7.25 -1.64 0.22
CA PRO A 134 -6.35 -2.36 -0.70
C PRO A 134 -4.89 -1.93 -0.58
N GLY A 135 -4.63 -0.65 -0.35
CA GLY A 135 -3.29 -0.11 -0.11
C GLY A 135 -2.65 -0.65 1.15
N SER A 136 -3.43 -0.81 2.23
CA SER A 136 -2.95 -1.44 3.47
C SER A 136 -2.52 -2.88 3.23
N PHE A 137 -3.27 -3.64 2.43
CA PHE A 137 -2.87 -5.00 2.05
C PHE A 137 -1.61 -5.04 1.19
N THR A 138 -1.42 -4.07 0.28
CA THR A 138 -0.17 -3.95 -0.47
C THR A 138 1.01 -3.68 0.46
N ASN A 139 0.86 -2.80 1.45
CA ASN A 139 1.91 -2.51 2.42
C ASN A 139 2.20 -3.72 3.32
N LEU A 140 1.17 -4.40 3.81
CA LEU A 140 1.31 -5.64 4.58
C LEU A 140 2.12 -6.66 3.80
N TYR A 141 1.83 -6.82 2.52
CA TYR A 141 2.59 -7.73 1.67
C TYR A 141 4.05 -7.31 1.50
N GLY A 142 4.31 -6.01 1.32
CA GLY A 142 5.66 -5.45 1.30
C GLY A 142 6.43 -5.70 2.60
N GLU A 143 5.77 -5.58 3.75
CA GLU A 143 6.37 -5.89 5.06
C GLU A 143 6.72 -7.36 5.20
N LEU A 144 5.86 -8.26 4.72
CA LEU A 144 6.15 -9.69 4.70
C LEU A 144 7.39 -10.00 3.83
N GLN A 145 7.53 -9.36 2.67
CA GLN A 145 8.72 -9.48 1.83
C GLN A 145 9.98 -8.94 2.56
N ARG A 146 9.88 -7.78 3.21
CA ARG A 146 10.96 -7.20 4.01
C ARG A 146 11.40 -8.13 5.13
N LEU A 147 10.45 -8.65 5.90
CA LEU A 147 10.71 -9.58 7.01
C LEU A 147 11.40 -10.86 6.57
N ASN A 148 11.04 -11.37 5.39
CA ASN A 148 11.62 -12.59 4.87
C ASN A 148 13.05 -12.38 4.30
N THR A 149 13.49 -11.14 4.07
CA THR A 149 14.81 -10.85 3.49
C THR A 149 15.96 -11.46 4.29
N SER A 150 15.82 -11.54 5.62
CA SER A 150 16.83 -12.11 6.51
C SER A 150 16.62 -13.59 6.84
N ASN A 151 15.59 -14.24 6.30
CA ASN A 151 15.27 -15.64 6.56
C ASN A 151 14.96 -16.40 5.26
N SER A 152 15.96 -17.13 4.76
CA SER A 152 15.86 -17.87 3.49
C SER A 152 14.74 -18.91 3.46
N HIS A 153 14.42 -19.52 4.62
CA HIS A 153 13.33 -20.48 4.71
C HIS A 153 11.96 -19.79 4.54
N LEU A 154 11.72 -18.69 5.26
CA LEU A 154 10.49 -17.92 5.09
C LEU A 154 10.36 -17.30 3.70
N ALA A 155 11.47 -16.81 3.14
CA ALA A 155 11.50 -16.32 1.76
C ALA A 155 11.07 -17.40 0.76
N SER A 156 11.56 -18.64 0.94
CA SER A 156 11.15 -19.78 0.11
C SER A 156 9.66 -20.09 0.27
N LEU A 157 9.12 -20.07 1.50
CA LEU A 157 7.70 -20.34 1.74
C LEU A 157 6.78 -19.26 1.12
N LEU A 158 7.19 -17.99 1.17
CA LEU A 158 6.45 -16.90 0.52
C LEU A 158 6.51 -17.03 -1.01
N ALA A 159 7.68 -17.31 -1.57
CA ALA A 159 7.84 -17.54 -3.01
C ALA A 159 7.01 -18.74 -3.51
N ASP A 160 6.96 -19.83 -2.73
CA ASP A 160 6.11 -20.99 -3.03
C ASP A 160 4.62 -20.63 -3.04
N PHE A 161 4.20 -19.73 -2.14
CA PHE A 161 2.84 -19.20 -2.14
C PHE A 161 2.57 -18.30 -3.36
N GLU A 162 3.46 -17.36 -3.67
CA GLU A 162 3.36 -16.47 -4.84
C GLU A 162 3.24 -17.26 -6.15
N HIS A 163 4.10 -18.25 -6.33
CA HIS A 163 4.09 -19.08 -7.52
C HIS A 163 2.82 -19.95 -7.61
N ALA A 164 2.33 -20.48 -6.48
CA ALA A 164 1.06 -21.21 -6.47
C ALA A 164 -0.14 -20.29 -6.76
N PHE A 165 -0.10 -19.05 -6.27
CA PHE A 165 -1.12 -18.04 -6.55
C PHE A 165 -1.12 -17.63 -8.03
N ASP A 166 0.04 -17.33 -8.62
CA ASP A 166 0.18 -17.00 -10.05
C ASP A 166 -0.34 -18.15 -10.91
N ARG A 167 0.09 -19.39 -10.62
CA ARG A 167 -0.36 -20.58 -11.36
C ARG A 167 -1.87 -20.72 -11.30
N TYR A 168 -2.47 -20.63 -10.11
CA TYR A 168 -3.91 -20.70 -9.95
C TYR A 168 -4.63 -19.57 -10.69
N SER A 169 -4.10 -18.34 -10.64
CA SER A 169 -4.70 -17.17 -11.29
C SER A 169 -4.86 -17.39 -12.81
N ARG A 170 -3.92 -18.12 -13.43
CA ARG A 170 -3.90 -18.45 -14.86
C ARG A 170 -4.70 -19.71 -15.20
N SER A 171 -4.55 -20.78 -14.42
CA SER A 171 -5.11 -22.09 -14.76
C SER A 171 -6.55 -22.27 -14.31
N GLN A 172 -6.92 -21.64 -13.19
CA GLN A 172 -8.22 -21.77 -12.52
C GLN A 172 -8.63 -23.23 -12.25
N THR A 173 -7.67 -24.16 -12.12
CA THR A 173 -7.96 -25.56 -11.83
C THR A 173 -8.15 -25.82 -10.34
N GLU A 174 -8.91 -26.86 -9.98
CA GLU A 174 -9.11 -27.21 -8.57
C GLU A 174 -7.81 -27.66 -7.88
N SER A 175 -6.90 -28.31 -8.61
CA SER A 175 -5.60 -28.73 -8.07
C SER A 175 -4.72 -27.55 -7.70
N ASP A 176 -4.64 -26.54 -8.59
CA ASP A 176 -3.85 -25.34 -8.33
C ASP A 176 -4.48 -24.48 -7.23
N LEU A 177 -5.82 -24.44 -7.18
CA LEU A 177 -6.56 -23.81 -6.09
C LEU A 177 -6.16 -24.38 -4.73
N ARG A 178 -6.19 -25.71 -4.58
CA ARG A 178 -5.82 -26.40 -3.33
C ARG A 178 -4.36 -26.13 -2.97
N THR A 179 -3.47 -26.16 -3.96
CA THR A 179 -2.05 -25.88 -3.78
C THR A 179 -1.80 -24.45 -3.29
N CYS A 180 -2.52 -23.47 -3.85
CA CYS A 180 -2.47 -22.08 -3.43
C CYS A 180 -2.84 -21.92 -1.94
N ILE A 181 -3.98 -22.49 -1.52
CA ILE A 181 -4.42 -22.48 -0.11
C ILE A 181 -3.40 -23.17 0.80
N ALA A 182 -2.87 -24.33 0.35
CA ALA A 182 -1.90 -25.09 1.11
C ALA A 182 -0.62 -24.29 1.37
N ASN A 183 -0.09 -23.60 0.35
CA ASN A 183 1.13 -22.82 0.49
C ASN A 183 0.92 -21.55 1.31
N ALA A 184 -0.24 -20.86 1.20
CA ALA A 184 -0.60 -19.78 2.12
C ALA A 184 -0.58 -20.24 3.58
N SER A 185 -1.16 -21.43 3.85
CA SER A 185 -1.20 -22.01 5.19
C SER A 185 0.19 -22.40 5.71
N LYS A 186 1.06 -22.93 4.85
CA LYS A 186 2.45 -23.25 5.20
C LYS A 186 3.26 -21.99 5.52
N TYR A 187 3.07 -20.91 4.76
CA TYR A 187 3.75 -19.64 5.05
C TYR A 187 3.33 -19.08 6.42
N ALA A 188 2.03 -19.06 6.73
CA ALA A 188 1.53 -18.66 8.04
C ALA A 188 2.09 -19.55 9.17
N GLU A 189 2.17 -20.86 8.97
CA GLU A 189 2.81 -21.79 9.92
C GLU A 189 4.29 -21.48 10.13
N GLY A 190 5.02 -21.18 9.05
CA GLY A 190 6.43 -20.77 9.10
C GLY A 190 6.63 -19.50 9.90
N LEU A 191 5.82 -18.46 9.65
CA LEU A 191 5.85 -17.21 10.43
C LEU A 191 5.64 -17.47 11.93
N ALA A 192 4.58 -18.21 12.27
CA ALA A 192 4.28 -18.55 13.66
C ALA A 192 5.41 -19.35 14.32
N GLY A 193 6.02 -20.28 13.58
CA GLY A 193 7.10 -21.14 14.04
C GLY A 193 8.37 -20.34 14.34
N LEU A 194 8.71 -19.39 13.45
CA LEU A 194 9.83 -18.48 13.68
C LEU A 194 9.60 -17.65 14.95
N THR A 195 8.44 -17.03 15.10
CA THR A 195 8.09 -16.20 16.27
C THR A 195 8.13 -16.99 17.57
N CYS A 196 7.66 -18.25 17.56
CA CYS A 196 7.72 -19.11 18.73
C CYS A 196 9.12 -19.72 18.98
N GLY A 197 10.05 -19.60 18.03
CA GLY A 197 11.37 -20.25 18.07
C GLY A 197 11.32 -21.78 18.02
N VAL A 198 10.19 -22.37 17.60
CA VAL A 198 9.97 -23.82 17.58
C VAL A 198 9.14 -24.24 16.37
N SER A 199 9.43 -25.41 15.81
CA SER A 199 8.56 -26.01 14.80
C SER A 199 7.28 -26.57 15.43
N GLY A 200 6.20 -26.59 14.66
CA GLY A 200 4.92 -27.13 15.10
C GLY A 200 3.83 -26.91 14.05
N THR A 201 2.65 -27.44 14.31
CA THR A 201 1.47 -27.10 13.50
C THR A 201 1.03 -25.69 13.81
N LEU A 202 0.48 -24.97 12.82
CA LEU A 202 -0.03 -23.61 13.06
C LEU A 202 -1.05 -23.58 14.21
N GLY A 203 -1.93 -24.60 14.32
CA GLY A 203 -2.89 -24.71 15.42
C GLY A 203 -2.24 -24.81 16.80
N ASP A 204 -1.12 -25.53 16.95
CA ASP A 204 -0.41 -25.61 18.23
C ASP A 204 0.44 -24.37 18.50
N LEU A 205 1.02 -23.78 17.46
CA LEU A 205 1.76 -22.53 17.55
C LEU A 205 0.86 -21.36 17.97
N CYS A 206 -0.39 -21.31 17.49
CA CYS A 206 -1.38 -20.32 17.92
C CYS A 206 -1.62 -20.34 19.44
N LYS A 207 -1.53 -21.50 20.09
CA LYS A 207 -1.67 -21.63 21.55
C LYS A 207 -0.45 -21.10 22.32
N LYS A 208 0.73 -21.04 21.68
CA LYS A 208 1.98 -20.56 22.26
C LYS A 208 2.17 -19.05 22.08
N LEU A 209 1.66 -18.48 20.99
CA LEU A 209 1.62 -17.04 20.77
C LEU A 209 0.78 -16.36 21.85
N LYS A 210 1.29 -15.24 22.39
CA LYS A 210 0.68 -14.52 23.52
C LYS A 210 -0.04 -13.23 23.10
N ASP A 211 0.29 -12.69 21.94
CA ASP A 211 -0.21 -11.39 21.49
C ASP A 211 -1.50 -11.55 20.66
N TRP A 212 -2.58 -11.94 21.35
CA TRP A 212 -3.90 -12.07 20.75
C TRP A 212 -4.86 -11.05 21.38
N PRO A 213 -5.64 -10.31 20.58
CA PRO A 213 -6.61 -9.37 21.12
C PRO A 213 -7.80 -10.08 21.81
N HIS A 214 -8.09 -11.33 21.43
CA HIS A 214 -9.13 -12.14 22.04
C HIS A 214 -8.95 -13.64 21.72
N ALA A 215 -9.39 -14.53 22.62
CA ALA A 215 -9.29 -15.98 22.43
C ALA A 215 -10.04 -16.48 21.17
N THR A 216 -11.14 -15.83 20.81
CA THR A 216 -11.91 -16.13 19.58
C THR A 216 -11.13 -15.84 18.30
N ILE A 217 -10.28 -14.80 18.30
CA ILE A 217 -9.43 -14.46 17.14
C ILE A 217 -8.33 -15.51 16.97
N ARG A 218 -7.72 -15.97 18.07
CA ARG A 218 -6.79 -17.10 18.05
C ARG A 218 -7.47 -18.40 17.55
N GLU A 219 -8.66 -18.68 18.06
CA GLU A 219 -9.42 -19.88 17.72
C GLU A 219 -9.88 -19.86 16.25
N SER A 220 -10.19 -18.69 15.69
CA SER A 220 -10.59 -18.60 14.29
C SER A 220 -9.44 -18.98 13.35
N LEU A 221 -8.21 -18.53 13.60
CA LEU A 221 -7.04 -18.99 12.84
C LEU A 221 -6.80 -20.50 13.02
N SER A 222 -6.96 -21.00 14.24
CA SER A 222 -6.81 -22.44 14.52
C SER A 222 -7.84 -23.27 13.73
N ARG A 223 -9.07 -22.78 13.59
CA ARG A 223 -10.12 -23.42 12.77
C ARG A 223 -9.88 -23.30 11.27
N LEU A 224 -9.35 -22.17 10.81
CA LEU A 224 -8.92 -22.00 9.41
C LEU A 224 -7.80 -23.00 9.07
N TYR A 225 -6.81 -23.15 9.95
CA TYR A 225 -5.79 -24.18 9.81
C TYR A 225 -6.42 -25.60 9.80
N GLY A 226 -7.34 -25.88 10.72
CA GLY A 226 -8.07 -27.14 10.77
C GLY A 226 -8.83 -27.44 9.48
N PHE A 227 -9.40 -26.44 8.82
CA PHE A 227 -9.98 -26.59 7.48
C PHE A 227 -8.91 -27.00 6.45
N CYS A 228 -7.76 -26.33 6.41
CA CYS A 228 -6.66 -26.68 5.49
C CYS A 228 -6.13 -28.10 5.70
N SER A 229 -6.20 -28.63 6.92
CA SER A 229 -5.82 -30.00 7.25
C SER A 229 -6.92 -31.03 6.93
N ASN A 230 -8.19 -30.67 7.16
CA ASN A 230 -9.32 -31.60 7.08
C ASN A 230 -9.99 -31.63 5.70
N TYR A 231 -9.95 -30.56 4.92
CA TYR A 231 -10.49 -30.59 3.55
C TYR A 231 -9.57 -31.46 2.66
N PRO A 232 -10.13 -32.44 1.92
CA PRO A 232 -9.31 -33.38 1.15
C PRO A 232 -8.35 -32.72 0.17
N ASN A 233 -7.10 -33.19 0.18
CA ASN A 233 -6.05 -32.82 -0.77
C ASN A 233 -5.64 -31.33 -0.76
N ILE A 234 -5.89 -30.59 0.33
CA ILE A 234 -5.22 -29.29 0.54
C ILE A 234 -3.83 -29.54 1.12
N ARG A 235 -3.74 -30.03 2.37
CA ARG A 235 -2.45 -30.38 3.00
C ARG A 235 -2.25 -31.88 3.21
N HIS A 236 -3.33 -32.61 3.48
CA HIS A 236 -3.33 -34.04 3.79
C HIS A 236 -4.48 -34.74 3.08
N ALA A 237 -4.59 -36.06 3.22
CA ALA A 237 -5.71 -36.84 2.67
C ALA A 237 -7.09 -36.29 3.08
N GLY A 238 -7.18 -35.67 4.27
CA GLY A 238 -8.39 -35.01 4.78
C GLY A 238 -9.51 -35.97 5.15
N ASN A 239 -10.71 -35.42 5.34
CA ASN A 239 -11.93 -36.15 5.68
C ASN A 239 -13.02 -35.87 4.62
N PRO A 240 -13.20 -36.77 3.64
CA PRO A 240 -14.21 -36.60 2.59
C PRO A 240 -15.64 -36.46 3.12
N LYS A 241 -15.97 -37.03 4.29
CA LYS A 241 -17.30 -36.91 4.90
C LYS A 241 -17.60 -35.51 5.42
N GLY A 242 -16.58 -34.68 5.63
CA GLY A 242 -16.71 -33.31 6.11
C GLY A 242 -16.89 -32.27 4.99
N VAL A 243 -16.88 -32.68 3.72
CA VAL A 243 -17.00 -31.77 2.57
C VAL A 243 -18.45 -31.37 2.37
N LEU A 244 -18.73 -30.07 2.49
CA LEU A 244 -20.07 -29.51 2.23
C LEU A 244 -20.30 -29.18 0.76
N ARG A 245 -19.25 -28.75 0.04
CA ARG A 245 -19.25 -28.46 -1.40
C ARG A 245 -17.82 -28.44 -1.94
N PRO A 246 -17.64 -28.57 -3.27
CA PRO A 246 -16.36 -28.29 -3.92
C PRO A 246 -15.86 -26.86 -3.66
N LEU A 247 -14.53 -26.67 -3.74
CA LEU A 247 -13.90 -25.36 -3.64
C LEU A 247 -14.15 -24.55 -4.91
N ALA A 248 -14.28 -23.24 -4.75
CA ALA A 248 -14.45 -22.26 -5.81
C ALA A 248 -13.45 -21.11 -5.62
N ALA A 249 -13.29 -20.26 -6.65
CA ALA A 249 -12.31 -19.18 -6.64
C ALA A 249 -12.39 -18.23 -5.44
N ARG A 250 -13.61 -17.98 -4.95
CA ARG A 250 -13.84 -17.19 -3.73
C ARG A 250 -13.17 -17.77 -2.50
N ASP A 251 -13.03 -19.10 -2.40
CA ASP A 251 -12.44 -19.77 -1.24
C ASP A 251 -10.92 -19.59 -1.24
N ALA A 252 -10.28 -19.71 -2.39
CA ALA A 252 -8.85 -19.43 -2.55
C ALA A 252 -8.54 -17.99 -2.14
N THR A 253 -9.33 -17.04 -2.65
CA THR A 253 -9.18 -15.61 -2.35
C THR A 253 -9.37 -15.35 -0.85
N ALA A 254 -10.49 -15.81 -0.28
CA ALA A 254 -10.81 -15.57 1.13
C ALA A 254 -9.77 -16.20 2.07
N LEU A 255 -9.36 -17.44 1.83
CA LEU A 255 -8.41 -18.13 2.69
C LEU A 255 -7.02 -17.51 2.61
N SER A 256 -6.53 -17.19 1.41
CA SER A 256 -5.25 -16.51 1.24
C SER A 256 -5.25 -15.15 1.93
N VAL A 257 -6.29 -14.34 1.72
CA VAL A 257 -6.40 -13.02 2.37
C VAL A 257 -6.45 -13.16 3.89
N LEU A 258 -7.27 -14.07 4.43
CA LEU A 258 -7.37 -14.27 5.87
C LEU A 258 -6.02 -14.72 6.46
N LEU A 259 -5.37 -15.73 5.88
CA LEU A 259 -4.09 -16.24 6.37
C LEU A 259 -3.00 -15.18 6.36
N ILE A 260 -2.92 -14.37 5.31
CA ILE A 260 -1.97 -13.25 5.23
C ILE A 260 -2.35 -12.14 6.21
N ALA A 261 -3.63 -11.83 6.39
CA ALA A 261 -4.10 -10.83 7.36
C ALA A 261 -3.78 -11.19 8.81
N PHE A 262 -3.64 -12.49 9.13
CA PHE A 262 -3.20 -12.92 10.46
C PHE A 262 -1.72 -12.66 10.73
N SER A 263 -0.91 -12.30 9.72
CA SER A 263 0.54 -12.17 9.88
C SER A 263 0.98 -11.18 10.97
N GLY A 264 0.23 -10.09 11.19
CA GLY A 264 0.49 -9.15 12.30
C GLY A 264 0.43 -9.81 13.68
N TYR A 265 -0.41 -10.84 13.86
CA TYR A 265 -0.44 -11.64 15.10
C TYR A 265 0.60 -12.77 15.12
N LEU A 266 1.05 -13.20 13.93
CA LEU A 266 2.00 -14.31 13.79
C LEU A 266 3.45 -13.87 13.89
N SER A 267 3.74 -12.57 13.70
CA SER A 267 5.08 -12.01 13.79
C SER A 267 5.03 -10.61 14.45
N PRO A 268 5.71 -10.40 15.60
CA PRO A 268 5.78 -9.11 16.26
C PRO A 268 6.64 -8.09 15.50
N HIS A 269 7.25 -8.49 14.38
CA HIS A 269 8.14 -7.66 13.59
C HIS A 269 7.45 -6.99 12.38
N VAL A 270 6.16 -7.29 12.14
CA VAL A 270 5.36 -6.55 11.17
C VAL A 270 5.20 -5.11 11.66
N ASP A 271 5.62 -4.14 10.85
CA ASP A 271 5.45 -2.73 11.17
C ASP A 271 4.03 -2.28 10.81
N GLU A 272 3.12 -2.31 11.78
CA GLU A 272 1.72 -1.91 11.59
C GLU A 272 1.55 -0.44 11.16
N ARG A 273 2.52 0.43 11.49
CA ARG A 273 2.48 1.83 11.03
C ARG A 273 2.74 1.90 9.54
N PHE A 274 3.74 1.17 9.06
CA PHE A 274 3.98 1.02 7.62
C PHE A 274 2.77 0.40 6.91
N VAL A 275 2.14 -0.64 7.49
CA VAL A 275 0.91 -1.25 6.94
C VAL A 275 -0.18 -0.21 6.75
N LEU A 276 -0.42 0.63 7.75
CA LEU A 276 -1.42 1.70 7.71
C LEU A 276 -0.96 2.95 6.94
N GLY A 277 0.29 2.98 6.49
CA GLY A 277 0.86 4.11 5.76
C GLY A 277 1.03 5.38 6.63
N VAL A 278 1.23 5.21 7.94
CA VAL A 278 1.38 6.29 8.94
C VAL A 278 2.77 6.36 9.54
#